data_AF-A0A3C2AN31-F1
#
_entry.id   AF-A0A3C2AN31-F1
#
_cell.length_a   1.000
_cell.length_b   1.000
_cell.length_c   1.000
_cell.angle_alpha   90.00
_cell.angle_beta   90.00
_cell.angle_gamma   90.00
#
_symmetry.space_group_name_H-M   'P 1'
#
loop_
_entity.id
_entity.type
_entity.pdbx_description
1 polymer ?
#
loop_
_entity_poly.entity_id
_entity_poly.type
_entity_poly.pdbx_seq_one_letter_code
_entity_poly.pdbx_strand_id
1 'polypeptide(L)'
;MAAGDWKEMLVAAQNGDLALVRYHIRMVENPNYQHPEFLTTPLIEAATFGHKDIVEFLLENGADPKIKEGFSSDTALMMAKQNGHNEIVKLLK
;
A
#
# COMPACT_ATOMS: atom_id res chain seq x y z
N MET A 1 0.24 -17.51 -11.39
CA MET A 1 0.20 -16.68 -10.17
C MET A 1 -1.19 -16.85 -9.59
N ALA A 2 -1.27 -17.44 -8.40
CA ALA A 2 -2.56 -17.70 -7.77
C ALA A 2 -3.03 -16.40 -7.12
N ALA A 3 -4.35 -16.15 -7.08
CA ALA A 3 -4.92 -14.98 -6.41
C ALA A 3 -4.51 -14.85 -4.91
N GLY A 4 -3.94 -15.91 -4.33
CA GLY A 4 -3.36 -15.90 -2.98
C GLY A 4 -2.12 -15.01 -2.82
N ASP A 5 -1.28 -14.89 -3.86
CA ASP A 5 0.02 -14.22 -3.76
C ASP A 5 -0.15 -12.71 -3.48
N TRP A 6 -1.12 -12.07 -4.12
CA TRP A 6 -1.33 -10.63 -3.91
C TRP A 6 -2.04 -10.31 -2.59
N LYS A 7 -2.99 -11.15 -2.19
CA LYS A 7 -3.68 -11.00 -0.90
C LYS A 7 -2.67 -11.03 0.25
N GLU A 8 -1.69 -11.91 0.15
CA GLU A 8 -0.59 -12.01 1.11
C GLU A 8 0.22 -10.71 1.18
N MET A 9 0.52 -10.08 0.03
CA MET A 9 1.20 -8.78 0.01
C MET A 9 0.39 -7.66 0.66
N LEU A 10 -0.95 -7.63 0.47
CA LEU A 10 -1.81 -6.65 1.17
C LEU A 10 -1.79 -6.84 2.69
N VAL A 11 -1.89 -8.09 3.15
CA VAL A 11 -1.81 -8.42 4.57
C VAL A 11 -0.43 -8.06 5.14
N ALA A 12 0.64 -8.27 4.38
CA ALA A 12 1.99 -7.84 4.76
C ALA A 12 2.08 -6.32 4.92
N ALA A 13 1.54 -5.56 3.96
CA ALA A 13 1.50 -4.11 4.02
C ALA A 13 0.67 -3.60 5.20
N GLN A 14 -0.45 -4.25 5.51
CA GLN A 14 -1.30 -3.95 6.67
C GLN A 14 -0.58 -4.24 8.00
N ASN A 15 0.15 -5.35 8.09
CA ASN A 15 0.82 -5.79 9.32
C ASN A 15 2.19 -5.15 9.55
N GLY A 16 2.73 -4.40 8.59
CA GLY A 16 4.06 -3.81 8.68
C GLY A 16 5.19 -4.79 8.34
N ASP A 17 4.90 -5.89 7.64
CA ASP A 17 5.93 -6.85 7.20
C ASP A 17 6.64 -6.36 5.94
N LEU A 18 7.58 -5.43 6.14
CA LEU A 18 8.40 -4.89 5.07
C LEU A 18 9.24 -5.97 4.36
N ALA A 19 9.62 -7.05 5.03
CA ALA A 19 10.41 -8.11 4.40
C ALA A 19 9.60 -8.85 3.34
N LEU A 20 8.35 -9.18 3.65
CA LEU A 20 7.44 -9.83 2.73
C LEU A 20 7.01 -8.88 1.60
N VAL A 21 6.73 -7.59 1.90
CA VAL A 21 6.45 -6.59 0.84
C VAL A 21 7.62 -6.47 -0.13
N ARG A 22 8.87 -6.43 0.36
CA ARG A 22 10.06 -6.41 -0.51
C ARG A 22 10.20 -7.66 -1.34
N TYR A 23 9.89 -8.83 -0.78
CA TYR A 23 9.97 -10.10 -1.49
C TYR A 23 9.05 -10.09 -2.71
N HIS A 24 7.78 -9.70 -2.53
CA HIS A 24 6.80 -9.64 -3.61
C HIS A 24 7.19 -8.63 -4.71
N ILE A 25 7.48 -7.37 -4.35
CA ILE A 25 7.84 -6.33 -5.33
C ILE A 25 9.08 -6.71 -6.15
N ARG A 26 10.10 -7.34 -5.53
CA ARG A 26 11.31 -7.80 -6.22
C ARG A 26 11.05 -8.96 -7.19
N MET A 27 9.95 -9.69 -7.04
CA MET A 27 9.54 -10.80 -7.90
C MET A 27 8.71 -10.34 -9.12
N VAL A 28 8.80 -9.06 -9.50
CA VAL A 28 8.12 -8.42 -10.66
C VAL A 28 6.62 -8.18 -10.42
N GLU A 29 6.23 -7.98 -9.17
CA GLU A 29 4.86 -7.62 -8.83
C GLU A 29 4.61 -6.11 -9.03
N ASN A 30 3.51 -5.76 -9.70
CA ASN A 30 3.14 -4.37 -9.98
C ASN A 30 2.69 -3.69 -8.67
N PRO A 31 3.43 -2.73 -8.08
CA PRO A 31 3.07 -2.11 -6.79
C PRO A 31 1.70 -1.40 -6.78
N ASN A 32 1.13 -1.18 -7.96
CA ASN A 32 -0.17 -0.55 -8.18
C ASN A 32 -1.33 -1.54 -8.35
N TYR A 33 -1.10 -2.84 -8.24
CA TYR A 33 -2.21 -3.78 -8.36
C TYR A 33 -3.23 -3.52 -7.24
N GLN A 34 -4.48 -3.44 -7.69
CA GLN A 34 -5.63 -3.27 -6.84
C GLN A 34 -6.32 -4.62 -6.74
N HIS A 35 -6.46 -5.14 -5.51
CA HIS A 35 -7.07 -6.45 -5.33
C HIS A 35 -8.55 -6.41 -5.74
N PRO A 36 -9.05 -7.34 -6.58
CA PRO A 36 -10.41 -7.26 -7.13
C PRO A 36 -11.49 -7.35 -6.05
N GLU A 37 -11.22 -8.02 -4.93
CA GLU A 37 -12.18 -8.16 -3.82
C GLU A 37 -12.05 -7.07 -2.74
N PHE A 38 -10.82 -6.69 -2.37
CA PHE A 38 -10.58 -5.68 -1.34
C PHE A 38 -10.54 -4.25 -1.90
N LEU A 39 -10.45 -4.13 -3.22
CA LEU A 39 -10.44 -2.87 -3.96
C LEU A 39 -9.40 -1.87 -3.45
N THR A 40 -8.28 -2.36 -2.90
CA THR A 40 -7.23 -1.55 -2.25
C THR A 40 -5.86 -1.87 -2.85
N THR A 41 -4.89 -0.99 -2.60
CA THR A 41 -3.48 -1.18 -2.97
C THR A 41 -2.60 -1.32 -1.73
N PRO A 42 -1.40 -1.90 -1.86
CA PRO A 42 -0.44 -2.01 -0.77
C PRO A 42 -0.07 -0.65 -0.17
N LEU A 43 -0.02 0.40 -1.02
CA LEU A 43 0.28 1.75 -0.58
C LEU A 43 -0.85 2.33 0.29
N ILE A 44 -2.11 2.04 -0.04
CA ILE A 44 -3.27 2.45 0.76
C ILE A 44 -3.27 1.72 2.11
N GLU A 45 -3.03 0.41 2.13
CA GLU A 45 -2.92 -0.36 3.38
C GLU A 45 -1.78 0.18 4.27
N ALA A 46 -0.56 0.30 3.73
CA ALA A 46 0.59 0.82 4.49
C ALA A 46 0.33 2.24 5.05
N ALA A 47 -0.30 3.11 4.26
CA ALA A 47 -0.64 4.46 4.69
C ALA A 47 -1.78 4.50 5.73
N THR A 48 -2.72 3.56 5.67
CA THR A 48 -3.81 3.41 6.65
C THR A 48 -3.27 3.01 8.01
N PHE A 49 -2.34 2.04 8.03
CA PHE A 49 -1.80 1.47 9.27
C PHE A 49 -0.55 2.16 9.80
N GLY A 50 0.01 3.14 9.08
CA GLY A 50 1.10 3.98 9.59
C GLY A 50 2.51 3.44 9.31
N HIS A 51 2.66 2.50 8.36
CA HIS A 51 3.93 1.86 8.04
C HIS A 51 4.75 2.70 7.06
N LYS A 52 5.41 3.72 7.60
CA LYS A 52 6.19 4.71 6.84
C LYS A 52 7.28 4.09 5.96
N ASP A 53 7.97 3.09 6.47
CA ASP A 53 9.04 2.37 5.76
C ASP A 53 8.52 1.60 4.54
N ILE A 54 7.32 1.01 4.64
CA ILE A 54 6.63 0.37 3.52
C ILE A 54 6.15 1.41 2.52
N VAL A 55 5.62 2.55 2.98
CA VAL A 55 5.24 3.66 2.08
C VAL A 55 6.44 4.16 1.28
N GLU A 56 7.57 4.46 1.93
CA GLU A 56 8.80 4.89 1.27
C GLU A 56 9.24 3.87 0.22
N PHE A 57 9.32 2.59 0.60
CA PHE A 57 9.71 1.53 -0.31
C PHE A 57 8.78 1.39 -1.53
N LEU A 58 7.45 1.44 -1.33
CA LEU A 58 6.49 1.32 -2.42
C LEU A 58 6.59 2.51 -3.39
N LEU A 59 6.74 3.74 -2.87
CA LEU A 59 6.94 4.94 -3.69
C LEU A 59 8.23 4.88 -4.51
N GLU A 60 9.33 4.43 -3.89
CA GLU A 60 10.62 4.22 -4.58
C GLU A 60 10.52 3.21 -5.73
N ASN A 61 9.58 2.27 -5.65
CA ASN A 61 9.34 1.25 -6.66
C ASN A 61 8.19 1.61 -7.64
N GLY A 62 7.71 2.85 -7.62
CA GLY A 62 6.74 3.36 -8.61
C GLY A 62 5.28 3.15 -8.24
N ALA A 63 4.95 2.99 -6.96
CA ALA A 63 3.57 3.06 -6.51
C ALA A 63 2.97 4.45 -6.79
N ASP A 64 1.75 4.48 -7.32
CA ASP A 64 0.98 5.68 -7.65
C ASP A 64 0.09 6.06 -6.45
N PRO A 65 0.40 7.15 -5.73
CA PRO A 65 -0.39 7.59 -4.57
C PRO A 65 -1.77 8.14 -4.94
N LYS A 66 -2.07 8.31 -6.23
CA LYS A 66 -3.35 8.83 -6.73
C LYS A 66 -4.40 7.74 -6.92
N ILE A 67 -4.02 6.46 -6.84
CA ILE A 67 -4.99 5.37 -6.90
C ILE A 67 -5.95 5.50 -5.73
N LYS A 68 -7.24 5.32 -6.04
CA LYS A 68 -8.33 5.34 -5.09
C LYS A 68 -8.79 3.93 -4.80
N GLU A 69 -9.03 3.62 -3.53
CA GLU A 69 -9.71 2.38 -3.20
C GLU A 69 -11.20 2.43 -3.64
N GLY A 70 -11.81 1.27 -3.80
CA GLY A 70 -13.12 1.15 -4.46
C GLY A 70 -14.35 1.35 -3.58
N PHE A 71 -14.23 1.34 -2.25
CA PHE A 71 -15.35 1.46 -1.31
C PHE A 71 -15.66 2.92 -0.94
N SER A 72 -14.66 3.71 -0.57
CA SER A 72 -14.79 5.12 -0.17
C SER A 72 -14.20 6.11 -1.18
N SER A 73 -13.54 5.63 -2.24
CA SER A 73 -12.81 6.48 -3.19
C SER A 73 -11.62 7.22 -2.55
N ASP A 74 -11.08 6.68 -1.46
CA ASP A 74 -10.01 7.29 -0.69
C ASP A 74 -8.63 6.94 -1.28
N THR A 75 -7.70 7.89 -1.19
CA THR A 75 -6.30 7.71 -1.56
C THR A 75 -5.45 7.39 -0.33
N ALA A 76 -4.22 6.93 -0.53
CA ALA A 76 -3.26 6.71 0.55
C ALA A 76 -3.07 7.98 1.42
N LEU A 77 -3.05 9.17 0.81
CA LEU A 77 -2.95 10.44 1.53
C LEU A 77 -4.16 10.71 2.43
N MET A 78 -5.37 10.38 1.96
CA MET A 78 -6.60 10.58 2.73
C MET A 78 -6.61 9.68 3.96
N MET A 79 -6.26 8.40 3.79
CA MET A 79 -6.15 7.44 4.88
C MET A 79 -5.10 7.84 5.91
N ALA A 80 -3.91 8.28 5.47
CA ALA A 80 -2.86 8.76 6.38
C ALA A 80 -3.31 9.99 7.18
N LYS A 81 -4.07 10.91 6.56
CA LYS A 81 -4.62 12.09 7.26
C LYS A 81 -5.69 11.70 8.28
N GLN A 82 -6.63 10.84 7.90
CA GLN A 82 -7.71 10.39 8.79
C GLN A 82 -7.17 9.69 10.04
N ASN A 83 -6.08 8.94 9.91
CA ASN A 83 -5.45 8.20 11.01
C ASN A 83 -4.33 8.97 11.74
N GLY A 84 -4.00 10.20 11.33
CA GLY A 84 -3.02 11.04 12.01
C GLY A 84 -1.54 10.69 11.73
N HIS A 85 -1.26 9.95 10.67
CA HIS A 85 0.09 9.51 10.28
C HIS A 85 0.88 10.63 9.58
N ASN A 86 1.20 11.69 10.32
CA ASN A 86 1.75 12.94 9.80
C ASN A 86 3.04 12.78 8.98
N GLU A 87 3.92 11.84 9.33
CA GLU A 87 5.13 11.58 8.54
C GLU A 87 4.82 10.99 7.16
N ILE A 88 3.80 10.13 7.06
CA ILE A 88 3.32 9.59 5.79
C ILE A 88 2.61 10.67 4.96
N VAL A 89 1.84 11.54 5.61
CA VAL A 89 1.22 12.70 4.94
C VAL A 89 2.28 13.58 4.27
N LYS A 90 3.46 13.75 4.88
CA LYS A 90 4.56 14.51 4.27
C LYS A 90 5.16 13.82 3.05
N LEU A 91 5.19 12.49 3.02
CA LEU A 91 5.70 11.70 1.89
C LEU A 91 4.74 11.70 0.70
N LEU A 92 3.44 11.71 0.96
CA LEU A 92 2.38 11.58 -0.05
C LEU A 92 1.84 12.92 -0.57
N LYS A 93 2.39 14.06 -0.12
CA LYS A 93 1.91 15.41 -0.47
C LYS A 93 2.28 15.85 -1.89
#